data_AF-A0A946FP20-F1
#
_entry.id   AF-A0A946FP20-F1
#
_cell.length_a   1.000
_cell.length_b   1.000
_cell.length_c   1.000
_cell.angle_alpha   90.00
_cell.angle_beta   90.00
_cell.angle_gamma   90.00
#
_symmetry.space_group_name_H-M   'P 1'
#
loop_
_entity.id
_entity.type
_entity.pdbx_description
1 polymer ?
#
loop_
_entity_poly.entity_id
_entity_poly.type
_entity_poly.pdbx_seq_one_letter_code
_entity_poly.pdbx_strand_id
1 'polypeptide(L)' 'MWDLLAALGLALVLEGVLYALFPAAMRRFMAEALKQPDSAIRIGALIMLFIGVGIVWLARS' A
#
# COMPACT_ATOMS: atom_id res chain seq x y z
N MET A 1 -15.81 15.76 2.13
CA MET A 1 -15.23 15.78 3.50
C MET A 1 -15.08 14.37 4.07
N TRP A 2 -16.01 13.46 3.78
CA TRP A 2 -15.89 12.04 4.14
C TRP A 2 -15.01 11.24 3.19
N ASP A 3 -14.66 11.78 2.03
CA ASP A 3 -13.91 11.07 0.98
C ASP A 3 -12.52 10.62 1.44
N LEU A 4 -11.84 11.45 2.24
CA LEU A 4 -10.54 11.09 2.83
C LEU A 4 -10.68 9.95 3.84
N LEU A 5 -11.72 10.01 4.69
CA LEU A 5 -12.04 8.96 5.66
C LEU A 5 -12.44 7.66 4.97
N ALA A 6 -13.20 7.73 3.88
CA ALA A 6 -13.58 6.59 3.07
C ALA A 6 -12.37 5.96 2.36
N ALA A 7 -11.49 6.78 1.77
CA ALA A 7 -10.25 6.30 1.15
C ALA A 7 -9.31 5.64 2.16
N LEU A 8 -9.16 6.24 3.36
CA LEU A 8 -8.40 5.65 4.46
C LEU A 8 -9.02 4.33 4.93
N GLY A 9 -10.36 4.28 5.08
CA GLY A 9 -11.08 3.07 5.44
C GLY A 9 -10.88 1.95 4.42
N LEU A 10 -10.97 2.27 3.13
CA LEU A 10 -10.71 1.31 2.05
C LEU A 10 -9.27 0.79 2.06
N ALA A 11 -8.28 1.66 2.29
CA ALA A 11 -6.88 1.26 2.41
C ALA A 11 -6.69 0.24 3.55
N LEU A 12 -7.28 0.49 4.72
CA LEU A 12 -7.22 -0.43 5.87
C LEU A 12 -7.94 -1.75 5.59
N VAL A 13 -9.09 -1.72 4.91
CA VAL A 13 -9.81 -2.95 4.52
C VAL A 13 -8.96 -3.78 3.57
N LEU A 14 -8.37 -3.18 2.54
CA LEU A 14 -7.52 -3.88 1.58
C LEU A 14 -6.29 -4.50 2.26
N GLU A 15 -5.64 -3.73 3.13
CA GLU A 15 -4.50 -4.21 3.91
C GLU A 15 -4.93 -5.39 4.82
N GLY A 16 -6.03 -5.24 5.58
CA GLY A 16 -6.56 -6.28 6.45
C GLY A 16 -6.96 -7.57 5.71
N VAL A 17 -7.56 -7.45 4.53
CA VAL A 17 -7.93 -8.60 3.68
C VAL A 17 -6.68 -9.38 3.25
N LEU A 18 -5.60 -8.68 2.86
CA LEU A 18 -4.33 -9.34 2.49
C LEU A 18 -3.73 -10.10 3.68
N TYR A 19 -3.75 -9.51 4.88
CA TYR A 19 -3.27 -10.19 6.09
C TYR A 19 -4.16 -11.37 6.51
N ALA A 20 -5.48 -11.25 6.36
CA ALA A 20 -6.43 -12.30 6.74
C ALA A 20 -6.41 -13.49 5.78
N LEU A 21 -6.38 -13.25 4.47
CA LEU A 21 -6.39 -14.31 3.45
C LEU A 21 -5.00 -14.93 3.24
N PHE A 22 -3.94 -14.12 3.29
CA PHE A 22 -2.59 -14.55 2.92
C PHE A 22 -1.53 -14.21 3.97
N PRO A 23 -1.69 -14.64 5.24
CA PRO A 23 -0.79 -14.26 6.33
C PRO A 23 0.65 -14.76 6.11
N ALA A 24 0.83 -15.93 5.48
CA ALA A 24 2.16 -16.48 5.19
C ALA A 24 2.91 -15.66 4.12
N ALA A 25 2.21 -15.20 3.09
CA ALA A 25 2.79 -14.38 2.03
C ALA A 25 3.22 -13.02 2.59
N MET A 26 2.40 -12.38 3.43
CA MET A 26 2.73 -11.11 4.06
C MET A 26 3.95 -11.21 4.98
N ARG A 27 4.03 -12.25 5.82
CA ARG A 27 5.23 -12.49 6.65
C ARG A 27 6.50 -12.63 5.81
N ARG A 28 6.42 -13.37 4.69
CA ARG A 28 7.57 -13.54 3.79
C ARG A 28 7.95 -12.22 3.11
N PHE A 29 6.96 -11.44 2.68
CA PHE A 29 7.18 -10.12 2.09
C PHE A 29 7.88 -9.18 3.08
N MET A 30 7.42 -9.11 4.34
CA MET A 30 8.06 -8.31 5.38
C MET A 30 9.50 -8.77 5.65
N ALA A 31 9.75 -10.08 5.72
CA ALA A 31 11.09 -10.62 5.93
C ALA A 31 12.04 -10.29 4.78
N GLU A 32 11.52 -10.22 3.55
CA GLU A 32 12.31 -9.83 2.38
C GLU A 32 12.55 -8.31 2.35
N ALA A 33 11.56 -7.52 2.72
CA ALA A 33 11.70 -6.06 2.84
C ALA A 33 12.81 -5.67 3.83
N LEU A 34 12.94 -6.39 4.95
CA LEU A 34 14.00 -6.15 5.95
C LEU A 34 15.42 -6.41 5.43
N LYS A 35 15.59 -7.17 4.34
CA LYS A 35 16.90 -7.44 3.73
C LYS A 35 17.28 -6.38 2.70
N GLN A 36 16.32 -5.58 2.24
CA GLN A 36 16.56 -4.55 1.24
C GLN A 36 17.17 -3.31 1.88
N PRO A 37 18.08 -2.60 1.18
CA PRO A 37 18.58 -1.33 1.66
C PRO A 37 17.46 -0.28 1.68
N ASP A 38 17.53 0.64 2.65
CA ASP A 38 16.55 1.73 2.82
C ASP A 38 16.29 2.53 1.53
N SER A 39 17.32 2.70 0.69
CA SER A 39 17.20 3.39 -0.60
C SER A 39 16.24 2.68 -1.56
N ALA A 40 16.31 1.35 -1.64
CA ALA A 40 15.43 0.57 -2.50
C ALA A 40 13.98 0.61 -2.01
N ILE A 41 13.78 0.50 -0.68
CA ILE A 41 12.45 0.63 -0.06
C ILE A 41 11.85 2.01 -0.34
N ARG A 42 12.65 3.08 -0.19
CA ARG A 42 12.20 4.46 -0.48
C ARG A 42 11.78 4.64 -1.93
N ILE A 43 12.57 4.14 -2.88
CA ILE A 43 12.22 4.24 -4.31
C ILE A 43 10.93 3.48 -4.61
N GLY A 44 10.78 2.25 -4.10
CA GLY A 44 9.55 1.48 -4.25
C GLY A 44 8.33 2.20 -3.65
N ALA A 45 8.48 2.79 -2.46
CA ALA A 45 7.44 3.57 -1.80
C ALA A 45 7.05 4.83 -2.60
N LEU A 46 8.03 5.54 -3.16
CA LEU A 46 7.77 6.71 -4.01
C LEU A 46 7.01 6.33 -5.27
N ILE A 47 7.39 5.23 -5.94
CA ILE A 47 6.68 4.74 -7.13
C ILE A 47 5.23 4.42 -6.78
N MET A 48 4.98 3.70 -5.68
CA MET A 48 3.62 3.39 -5.24
C MET A 48 2.81 4.64 -4.88
N LEU A 49 3.45 5.63 -4.26
CA LEU A 49 2.82 6.92 -3.96
C LEU A 49 2.34 7.62 -5.24
N PHE A 50 3.19 7.73 -6.26
CA PHE A 50 2.80 8.38 -7.52
C PHE A 50 1.70 7.63 -8.26
N ILE A 51 1.76 6.29 -8.28
CA ILE A 51 0.70 5.46 -8.86
C ILE A 51 -0.61 5.69 -8.12
N GLY A 52 -0.60 5.66 -6.79
CA GLY A 52 -1.79 5.87 -5.96
C GLY A 52 -2.41 7.26 -6.20
N VAL A 53 -1.60 8.31 -6.27
CA VAL A 53 -2.07 9.66 -6.61
C VAL A 53 -2.66 9.70 -8.02
N GLY A 54 -2.02 9.06 -9.00
CA GLY A 54 -2.53 8.98 -10.37
C GLY A 54 -3.89 8.27 -10.46
N ILE A 55 -4.08 7.17 -9.74
CA ILE A 55 -5.35 6.44 -9.67
C ILE A 55 -6.44 7.31 -9.04
N VAL A 56 -6.15 7.96 -7.91
CA VAL A 56 -7.12 8.84 -7.24
C VAL A 56 -7.50 10.02 -8.12
N TRP A 57 -6.52 10.60 -8.83
CA TRP A 57 -6.76 11.69 -9.77
C TRP A 57 -7.68 11.26 -10.91
N LEU A 58 -7.41 10.12 -11.56
CA LEU A 58 -8.25 9.56 -12.63
C LEU A 58 -9.66 9.17 -12.14
N ALA A 59 -9.79 8.67 -10.92
CA ALA A 59 -11.08 8.30 -10.36
C ALA A 59 -11.95 9.52 -9.98
N ARG A 60 -11.33 10.69 -9.81
CA ARG A 60 -12.00 11.93 -9.38
C ARG A 60 -12.10 12.99 -10.49
N SER A 61 -11.42 12.78 -11.62
CA SER A 61 -11.47 13.64 -12.81
C SER A 61 -12.78 13.54 -13.58
#